data_AF-A0A0Q5NQU9-F1
#
_entry.id   AF-A0A0Q5NQU9-F1
#
_cell.length_a   1.000
_cell.length_b   1.000
_cell.length_c   1.000
_cell.angle_alpha   90.00
_cell.angle_beta   90.00
_cell.angle_gamma   90.00
#
_symmetry.space_group_name_H-M   'P 1'
#
loop_
_entity.id
_entity.type
_entity.pdbx_description
1 polymer ?
#
loop_
_entity_poly.entity_id
_entity_poly.type
_entity_poly.pdbx_seq_one_letter_code
_entity_poly.pdbx_strand_id
1 'polypeptide(L)'
;MALANNHILDAGYEGLADTMKLLRSQGISTVGAGSSLSEARAATIIQRAGAKIGFLSFASVFPTGCEARAAVPRLAACLED
;
A
#
# COMPACT_ATOMS: atom_id res chain seq x y z
N MET A 1 -2.36 1.13 8.55
CA MET A 1 -1.42 2.14 8.06
C MET A 1 -1.64 2.36 6.57
N ALA A 2 -1.82 3.61 6.17
CA ALA A 2 -1.86 4.01 4.76
C ALA A 2 -0.43 4.20 4.26
N LEU A 3 -0.04 3.46 3.23
CA LEU A 3 1.33 3.42 2.74
C LEU A 3 1.50 4.12 1.39
N ALA A 4 0.44 4.38 0.62
CA ALA A 4 0.58 5.11 -0.64
C ALA A 4 0.92 6.58 -0.37
N ASN A 5 2.19 6.94 -0.54
CA ASN A 5 2.69 8.30 -0.51
C ASN A 5 3.93 8.41 -1.42
N ASN A 6 4.36 9.64 -1.72
CA ASN A 6 5.46 9.90 -2.65
C ASN A 6 6.86 9.52 -2.12
N HIS A 7 6.99 9.18 -0.83
CA HIS A 7 8.24 8.84 -0.15
C HIS A 7 8.30 7.38 0.31
N ILE A 8 7.30 6.55 -0.03
CA ILE A 8 7.21 5.17 0.45
C ILE A 8 8.36 4.27 -0.01
N LEU A 9 9.14 4.73 -1.00
CA LEU A 9 10.30 4.01 -1.55
C LEU A 9 11.63 4.73 -1.33
N ASP A 10 11.71 5.72 -0.43
CA ASP A 10 12.98 6.39 -0.12
C ASP A 10 14.04 5.42 0.43
N ALA A 11 13.61 4.38 1.15
CA ALA A 11 14.45 3.27 1.61
C ALA A 11 14.45 2.06 0.64
N GLY A 12 13.98 2.25 -0.59
CA GLY A 12 13.87 1.21 -1.60
C GLY A 12 12.81 0.14 -1.30
N TYR A 13 12.78 -0.89 -2.15
CA TYR A 13 11.80 -1.98 -2.07
C TYR A 13 11.98 -2.86 -0.83
N GLU A 14 13.23 -3.06 -0.39
CA GLU A 14 13.53 -3.79 0.85
C GLU A 14 12.96 -3.05 2.07
N GLY A 15 13.18 -1.72 2.15
CA GLY A 15 12.60 -0.90 3.21
C GLY A 15 11.08 -0.94 3.25
N LEU A 16 10.41 -0.92 2.08
CA LEU A 16 8.96 -1.09 2.00
C LEU A 16 8.52 -2.49 2.47
N ALA A 17 9.19 -3.54 2.01
CA ALA A 17 8.88 -4.91 2.40
C ALA A 17 9.04 -5.13 3.92
N ASP A 18 10.12 -4.63 4.50
CA ASP A 18 10.39 -4.69 5.94
C ASP A 18 9.37 -3.88 6.73
N THR A 19 9.01 -2.68 6.25
CA THR A 19 7.95 -1.86 6.86
C THR A 19 6.61 -2.61 6.89
N MET A 20 6.20 -3.20 5.76
CA MET A 20 4.96 -3.98 5.70
C MET A 20 5.01 -5.21 6.62
N LYS A 21 6.13 -5.93 6.63
CA LYS A 21 6.34 -7.10 7.49
C LYS A 21 6.24 -6.73 8.98
N LEU A 22 6.91 -5.65 9.39
CA LEU A 22 6.89 -5.16 10.76
C LEU A 22 5.47 -4.77 11.19
N LEU A 23 4.77 -3.96 10.38
CA LEU A 23 3.39 -3.54 10.67
C LEU A 23 2.44 -4.74 10.83
N ARG A 24 2.53 -5.71 9.91
CA ARG A 24 1.72 -6.94 9.97
C ARG A 24 2.04 -7.77 11.22
N SER A 25 3.32 -7.87 11.60
CA SER A 25 3.73 -8.59 12.83
C SER A 25 3.16 -7.97 14.10
N GLN A 26 2.83 -6.68 14.07
CA GLN A 26 2.21 -5.94 15.18
C GLN A 26 0.66 -5.91 15.09
N GLY A 27 0.07 -6.65 14.15
CA GLY A 27 -1.38 -6.65 13.93
C GLY A 27 -1.93 -5.38 13.27
N ILE A 28 -1.06 -4.56 12.66
CA ILE A 28 -1.45 -3.33 11.95
C ILE A 28 -1.69 -3.66 10.48
N SER A 29 -2.94 -3.60 10.03
CA SER A 29 -3.29 -3.74 8.61
C SER A 29 -2.67 -2.63 7.76
N THR A 30 -2.25 -2.96 6.54
CA THR A 30 -1.63 -2.04 5.58
C THR A 30 -2.50 -1.86 4.35
N VAL A 31 -2.53 -0.66 3.76
CA VAL A 31 -3.25 -0.36 2.51
C VAL A 31 -2.44 0.58 1.63
N GLY A 32 -2.60 0.48 0.30
CA GLY A 32 -1.96 1.39 -0.67
C GLY A 32 -0.54 1.02 -1.07
N ALA A 33 -0.03 -0.13 -0.61
CA ALA A 33 1.18 -0.74 -1.10
C ALA A 33 1.07 -2.27 -0.93
N GLY A 34 1.76 -3.01 -1.78
CA GLY A 34 1.73 -4.48 -1.74
C GLY A 34 2.78 -5.09 -2.64
N SER A 35 2.98 -6.39 -2.51
CA SER A 35 3.90 -7.23 -3.31
C SER A 35 3.40 -7.45 -4.74
N SER A 36 2.15 -7.09 -5.02
CA SER A 36 1.52 -7.11 -6.33
C SER A 36 0.61 -5.90 -6.51
N LEU A 37 0.28 -5.57 -7.77
CA LEU A 37 -0.70 -4.53 -8.07
C LEU A 37 -2.07 -4.80 -7.43
N SER A 38 -2.52 -6.06 -7.44
CA SER A 38 -3.79 -6.46 -6.82
C SER A 38 -3.78 -6.23 -5.30
N GLU A 39 -2.67 -6.56 -4.63
CA GLU A 39 -2.52 -6.30 -3.19
C GLU A 39 -2.45 -4.80 -2.89
N ALA A 40 -1.67 -4.04 -3.68
CA ALA A 40 -1.55 -2.60 -3.50
C ALA A 40 -2.91 -1.88 -3.64
N ARG A 41 -3.75 -2.31 -4.60
CA ARG A 41 -5.09 -1.76 -4.86
C ARG A 41 -6.19 -2.35 -3.95
N ALA A 42 -5.92 -3.39 -3.17
CA ALA A 42 -6.93 -4.02 -2.34
C ALA A 42 -7.35 -3.11 -1.17
N ALA A 43 -8.65 -3.02 -0.93
CA ALA A 43 -9.15 -2.34 0.25
C ALA A 43 -8.85 -3.14 1.52
N THR A 44 -8.44 -2.46 2.58
CA THR A 44 -8.49 -3.04 3.93
C THR A 44 -9.88 -2.82 4.51
N ILE A 45 -10.54 -3.90 4.91
CA ILE A 45 -11.85 -3.84 5.55
C ILE A 45 -11.70 -4.07 7.05
N ILE A 46 -12.29 -3.19 7.86
CA ILE A 46 -12.44 -3.40 9.31
C ILE A 46 -13.91 -3.44 9.69
N GLN A 47 -14.24 -4.23 10.71
CA GLN A 47 -15.57 -4.26 11.31
C GLN A 47 -15.50 -3.68 12.72
N ARG A 48 -16.32 -2.66 12.99
CA ARG A 48 -16.36 -1.99 14.30
C ARG A 48 -17.77 -1.47 14.57
N ALA A 49 -18.29 -1.74 15.76
CA ALA A 49 -19.61 -1.26 16.20
C ALA A 49 -20.75 -1.55 15.20
N GLY A 50 -20.76 -2.74 14.60
CA GLY A 50 -21.78 -3.14 13.61
C GLY A 50 -21.59 -2.56 12.21
N ALA A 51 -20.61 -1.68 11.99
CA ALA A 51 -20.28 -1.12 10.68
C ALA A 51 -19.10 -1.85 10.02
N LYS A 52 -19.15 -1.97 8.69
CA LYS A 52 -18.05 -2.42 7.83
C LYS A 52 -17.43 -1.21 7.14
N ILE A 53 -16.17 -0.92 7.43
CA ILE A 53 -15.46 0.27 6.93
C ILE A 53 -14.33 -0.19 6.01
N GLY A 54 -14.33 0.31 4.78
CA GLY A 54 -13.26 0.05 3.81
C GLY A 54 -12.29 1.22 3.73
N PHE A 55 -11.00 0.91 3.77
CA PHE A 55 -9.92 1.87 3.56
C PHE A 55 -9.25 1.58 2.23
N LEU A 56 -9.03 2.64 1.47
CA LEU A 56 -8.25 2.68 0.24
C LEU A 56 -7.19 3.78 0.40
N SER A 57 -6.02 3.59 -0.19
CA SER A 57 -4.93 4.56 -0.13
C SER A 57 -4.23 4.56 -1.49
N PHE A 58 -4.15 5.74 -2.10
CA PHE A 58 -3.53 5.95 -3.40
C PHE A 58 -2.68 7.23 -3.35
N ALA A 59 -1.64 7.29 -4.18
CA ALA A 59 -0.88 8.50 -4.41
C ALA A 59 -1.03 8.95 -5.86
N SER A 60 -1.23 10.25 -6.09
CA SER A 60 -1.26 10.87 -7.43
C SER A 60 0.05 11.57 -7.78
N VAL A 61 0.91 11.78 -6.80
CA VAL A 61 2.24 12.37 -6.95
C VAL A 61 3.24 11.38 -6.36
N PHE A 62 4.20 10.93 -7.16
CA PHE A 62 5.26 10.00 -6.78
C PHE A 62 6.33 9.97 -7.88
N PRO A 63 7.58 9.59 -7.58
CA PRO A 63 8.60 9.44 -8.61
C PRO A 63 8.25 8.35 -9.64
N THR A 64 8.53 8.59 -10.92
CA THR A 64 8.29 7.61 -11.98
C THR A 64 9.01 6.29 -11.68
N GLY A 65 8.30 5.17 -11.79
CA GLY A 65 8.81 3.83 -11.50
C GLY A 65 8.51 3.33 -10.08
N CYS A 66 7.90 4.17 -9.23
CA CYS A 66 7.42 3.79 -7.90
C CYS A 66 6.04 3.11 -7.92
N GLU A 67 5.28 3.28 -9.01
CA GLU A 67 3.94 2.72 -9.18
C GLU A 67 3.95 1.20 -9.32
N ALA A 68 3.00 0.53 -8.67
CA ALA A 68 2.85 -0.91 -8.77
C ALA A 68 2.63 -1.38 -10.20
N ARG A 69 3.49 -2.31 -10.62
CA ARG A 69 3.44 -3.04 -11.88
C ARG A 69 3.43 -4.53 -11.54
N ALA A 70 3.15 -5.39 -12.52
CA ALA A 70 3.12 -6.83 -12.31
C ALA A 70 4.44 -7.33 -11.64
N ALA A 71 4.29 -8.12 -10.57
CA ALA A 71 5.35 -8.87 -9.87
C ALA A 71 6.44 -8.09 -9.09
N VAL A 72 6.28 -6.80 -8.78
CA VAL A 72 7.24 -6.04 -7.91
C VAL A 72 6.52 -5.31 -6.78
N PRO A 73 6.99 -5.37 -5.51
CA PRO A 73 6.38 -4.65 -4.39
C PRO A 73 6.44 -3.14 -4.56
N ARG A 74 5.29 -2.47 -4.61
CA ARG A 74 5.18 -1.05 -5.01
C ARG A 74 3.88 -0.42 -4.53
N LEU A 75 3.75 0.91 -4.68
CA LEU A 75 2.60 1.68 -4.20
C LEU A 75 1.43 1.71 -5.18
N ALA A 76 0.21 1.86 -4.66
CA ALA A 76 -0.99 2.03 -5.47
C ALA A 76 -1.07 3.46 -6.00
N ALA A 77 -0.84 3.63 -7.30
CA ALA A 77 -0.94 4.91 -7.96
C ALA A 77 -2.38 5.19 -8.41
N CYS A 78 -2.80 6.46 -8.30
CA CYS A 78 -3.92 6.99 -9.08
C CYS A 78 -3.41 7.19 -10.52
N LEU A 79 -3.50 6.16 -11.34
CA LEU A 79 -3.31 6.25 -12.79
C LEU A 79 -4.69 6.26 -13.43
N GLU A 80 -4.89 7.12 -14.43
CA GLU A 80 -5.99 6.97 -15.37
C GLU A 80 -5.68 5.72 -16.22
N ASP A 81 -6.60 4.76 -16.25
CA ASP A 81 -6.48 3.56 -17.09
C ASP A 81 -6.58 3.93 -18.59
#